data_AF-A0A538MQA2-F1
#
_entry.id   AF-A0A538MQA2-F1
#
_cell.length_a   1.000
_cell.length_b   1.000
_cell.length_c   1.000
_cell.angle_alpha   90.00
_cell.angle_beta   90.00
_cell.angle_gamma   90.00
#
_symmetry.space_group_name_H-M   'P 1'
#
loop_
_entity.id
_entity.type
_entity.pdbx_description
1 polymer ?
#
loop_
_entity_poly.entity_id
_entity_poly.type
_entity_poly.pdbx_seq_one_letter_code
_entity_poly.pdbx_strand_id
1 'polypeptide(L)' 'MHATIRRYEGVDTTRMNEVVGKINATLVPQLRELPGFSGYYLIEAGNGVLSSFGLFEGIPALV' A
#
# COMPACT_ATOMS: atom_id res chain seq x y z
N MET A 1 6.66 -9.56 -12.61
CA MET A 1 5.96 -9.30 -11.32
C MET A 1 6.92 -8.52 -10.46
N HIS A 2 6.50 -7.34 -10.03
CA HIS A 2 7.28 -6.43 -9.20
C HIS A 2 6.48 -6.03 -7.98
N ALA A 3 7.18 -5.78 -6.88
CA ALA A 3 6.58 -5.33 -5.64
C ALA A 3 7.22 -4.01 -5.20
N THR A 4 6.39 -3.06 -4.78
CA THR A 4 6.86 -1.89 -4.05
C THR A 4 6.59 -2.11 -2.57
N ILE A 5 7.62 -1.96 -1.74
CA ILE A 5 7.50 -2.07 -0.29
C ILE A 5 7.83 -0.71 0.31
N ARG A 6 6.95 -0.20 1.18
CA ARG A 6 7.20 1.02 1.96
C ARG A 6 6.99 0.72 3.42
N ARG A 7 7.92 1.17 4.26
CA ARG A 7 7.86 1.08 5.72
C ARG A 7 7.68 2.47 6.30
N TYR A 8 6.72 2.60 7.22
CA TYR A 8 6.43 3.81 7.97
C TYR A 8 6.65 3.50 9.45
N GLU A 9 7.28 4.43 10.16
CA GLU A 9 7.56 4.32 11.59
C GLU A 9 6.87 5.46 12.34
N GLY A 10 6.59 5.26 13.63
CA GLY A 10 5.90 6.24 14.47
C GLY A 10 4.43 6.44 14.09
N VAL A 11 3.82 5.45 13.44
CA VAL A 11 2.40 5.50 13.06
C VAL A 11 1.52 5.35 14.30
N ASP A 12 0.54 6.24 14.44
CA ASP A 12 -0.52 6.10 15.44
C ASP A 12 -1.45 4.94 15.08
N THR A 13 -1.26 3.81 15.77
CA THR A 13 -2.03 2.58 15.55
C THR A 13 -3.45 2.66 16.08
N THR A 14 -3.77 3.63 16.95
CA THR A 14 -5.13 3.78 17.50
C THR A 14 -6.15 4.21 16.44
N ARG A 15 -5.68 4.80 15.34
CA ARG A 15 -6.51 5.30 14.23
C ARG A 15 -6.44 4.44 12.98
N MET A 16 -6.04 3.17 13.09
CA MET A 16 -5.77 2.33 11.91
C MET A 16 -7.00 2.07 11.04
N ASN A 17 -8.18 2.01 11.64
CA ASN A 17 -9.43 1.91 10.88
C ASN A 17 -9.66 3.11 9.95
N GLU A 18 -9.31 4.33 10.39
CA GLU A 18 -9.41 5.53 9.56
C GLU A 18 -8.36 5.52 8.44
N VAL A 19 -7.14 5.09 8.75
CA VAL A 19 -6.06 4.95 7.75
C VAL A 19 -6.49 3.98 6.65
N VAL A 20 -6.97 2.79 7.02
CA VAL A 20 -7.49 1.79 6.07
C VAL A 20 -8.67 2.35 5.28
N GLY A 21 -9.61 3.04 5.94
CA GLY A 21 -10.74 3.68 5.29
C GLY A 21 -10.32 4.70 4.23
N LYS A 22 -9.37 5.58 4.56
CA LYS A 22 -8.83 6.56 3.61
C LYS A 22 -8.10 5.91 2.45
N ILE A 23 -7.30 4.87 2.70
CA ILE A 23 -6.60 4.11 1.65
C ILE A 23 -7.60 3.49 0.68
N ASN A 24 -8.64 2.83 1.18
CA ASN A 24 -9.68 2.22 0.34
C ASN A 24 -10.48 3.26 -0.46
N ALA A 25 -10.77 4.42 0.13
CA ALA A 25 -11.55 5.47 -0.51
C ALA A 25 -10.76 6.31 -1.53
N THR A 26 -9.44 6.42 -1.38
CA THR A 26 -8.63 7.38 -2.16
C THR A 26 -7.48 6.73 -2.94
N LEU A 27 -6.61 5.98 -2.27
CA LEU A 27 -5.38 5.46 -2.87
C LEU A 27 -5.63 4.21 -3.74
N VAL A 28 -6.37 3.23 -3.24
CA VAL A 28 -6.65 1.99 -3.98
C VAL A 28 -7.33 2.25 -5.34
N PRO A 29 -8.34 3.15 -5.45
CA PRO A 29 -8.90 3.52 -6.75
C PRO A 29 -7.85 4.02 -7.75
N GLN A 30 -6.94 4.89 -7.31
CA GLN A 30 -5.86 5.41 -8.18
C GLN A 30 -4.87 4.30 -8.57
N LEU A 31 -4.52 3.41 -7.64
CA LEU A 31 -3.61 2.30 -7.94
C LEU A 31 -4.21 1.32 -8.94
N ARG A 32 -5.53 1.09 -8.91
CA ARG A 32 -6.24 0.22 -9.87
C ARG A 32 -6.19 0.72 -11.31
N GLU A 33 -5.97 2.02 -11.52
CA GLU A 33 -5.83 2.60 -12.85
C GLU A 33 -4.42 2.39 -13.44
N LEU A 34 -3.45 1.99 -12.61
CA LEU A 34 -2.09 1.75 -13.06
C LEU A 34 -1.98 0.41 -13.82
N PRO A 35 -1.30 0.38 -14.98
CA PRO A 35 -1.05 -0.85 -15.70
C PRO A 35 -0.36 -1.89 -14.82
N GLY A 36 -0.90 -3.12 -14.87
CA GLY A 36 -0.36 -4.25 -14.12
C GLY A 36 -0.72 -4.26 -12.65
N PHE A 37 -1.49 -3.32 -12.09
CA PHE A 37 -1.90 -3.39 -10.68
C PHE A 37 -2.61 -4.71 -10.35
N SER A 38 -2.05 -5.43 -9.38
CA SER A 38 -2.54 -6.75 -8.95
C SER A 38 -3.06 -6.73 -7.50
N GLY A 39 -2.47 -5.88 -6.64
CA GLY A 39 -2.95 -5.74 -5.28
C GLY A 39 -2.23 -4.69 -4.46
N TYR A 40 -2.88 -4.26 -3.38
CA TYR A 40 -2.29 -3.40 -2.36
C TYR A 40 -2.62 -3.96 -0.98
N TYR A 41 -1.60 -4.14 -0.14
CA TYR A 41 -1.71 -4.70 1.20
C TYR A 41 -1.10 -3.76 2.21
N LEU A 42 -1.69 -3.74 3.40
CA LEU A 42 -1.22 -2.98 4.54
C LEU A 42 -1.02 -3.94 5.71
N ILE A 43 0.16 -3.90 6.32
CA ILE A 43 0.55 -4.76 7.43
C ILE A 43 0.98 -3.87 8.59
N GLU A 44 0.21 -3.90 9.67
CA GLU A 44 0.62 -3.32 10.96
C GLU A 44 1.45 -4.37 11.70
N ALA A 45 2.69 -4.03 12.04
CA ALA A 45 3.68 -4.97 12.57
C ALA A 45 3.94 -4.78 14.09
N GLY A 46 3.09 -4.03 14.78
CA GLY A 46 3.28 -3.60 16.15
C GLY A 46 4.20 -2.38 16.27
N ASN A 47 4.23 -1.78 17.47
CA ASN A 47 5.16 -0.71 17.86
C ASN A 47 5.14 0.53 16.93
N GLY A 48 3.99 0.83 16.32
CA GLY A 48 3.86 1.96 15.40
C GLY A 48 4.57 1.77 14.05
N VAL A 49 4.89 0.51 13.69
CA VAL A 49 5.45 0.16 12.38
C VAL A 49 4.33 -0.32 11.46
N LEU A 50 4.19 0.36 10.32
CA LEU A 50 3.25 0.03 9.26
C LEU A 50 4.01 -0.23 7.97
N SER A 51 3.70 -1.30 7.26
CA SER A 51 4.29 -1.60 5.95
C SER A 51 3.21 -1.73 4.89
N SER A 52 3.43 -1.13 3.73
CA SER A 52 2.56 -1.31 2.55
C SER A 52 3.26 -2.08 1.45
N PHE A 53 2.53 -2.97 0.79
CA PHE A 53 2.97 -3.76 -0.36
C PHE A 53 2.07 -3.49 -1.54
N GLY A 54 2.63 -2.98 -2.64
CA GLY A 54 1.95 -2.88 -3.93
C GLY A 54 2.48 -3.93 -4.89
N LEU A 55 1.61 -4.77 -5.44
CA LEU A 55 1.96 -5.82 -6.40
C LEU A 55 1.55 -5.40 -7.82
N PHE A 56 2.48 -5.56 -8.76
CA PHE A 56 2.28 -5.24 -10.16
C PHE A 56 2.77 -6.37 -11.08
N GLU A 57 1.95 -6.73 -12.06
CA GLU A 57 2.25 -7.66 -13.15
C GLU A 57 2.90 -6.94 -14.34
N GLY A 58 3.56 -7.71 -15.21
CA GLY A 58 4.32 -7.16 -16.33
C GLY A 58 5.70 -6.63 -15.94
N ILE A 59 6.42 -6.09 -16.93
CA ILE A 59 7.68 -5.34 -16.77
C ILE A 59 7.27 -3.87 -16.59
N PRO A 60 7.84 -3.12 -15.63
CA PRO A 60 7.55 -1.70 -15.50
C PRO A 60 7.91 -1.03 -16.83
N ALA A 61 6.96 -0.32 -17.43
CA ALA A 61 7.39 0.79 -18.27
C ALA A 61 8.19 1.71 -17.35
N LEU A 62 9.43 2.00 -17.73
CA LEU A 62 10.48 2.78 -17.05
C LEU A 62 11.61 1.92 -16.45
N VAL A 63 12.61 1.64 -17.28
CA VAL A 63 13.93 2.29 -17.11
C VAL A 63 14.12 3.24 -18.27
#